data_AF-A0A4R4VYW8-F1
#
_entry.id   AF-A0A4R4VYW8-F1
#
_cell.length_a   1.000
_cell.length_b   1.000
_cell.length_c   1.000
_cell.angle_alpha   90.00
_cell.angle_beta   90.00
_cell.angle_gamma   90.00
#
_symmetry.space_group_name_H-M   'P 1'
#
loop_
_entity.id
_entity.type
_entity.pdbx_description
1 polymer ?
#
loop_
_entity_poly.entity_id
_entity_poly.type
_entity_poly.pdbx_seq_one_letter_code
_entity_poly.pdbx_strand_id
1 'polypeptide(L)'
;MNITRFAEDRQDVFWIVGTGQAERHATTMRPGAVYAGQCVAALCDVQIKIPQSTPIGRDPMTKKVTRKCPACEGIVEVKNYAESCWDF
;
A
#
# COMPACT_ATOMS: atom_id res chain seq x y z
N MET A 1 -0.51 40.21 -0.59
CA MET A 1 0.25 38.94 -0.62
C MET A 1 -0.51 37.95 0.25
N ASN A 2 -1.25 37.03 -0.36
CA ASN A 2 -2.00 35.99 0.36
C ASN A 2 -1.17 34.71 0.28
N ILE A 3 -0.54 34.31 1.38
CA ILE A 3 0.22 33.07 1.49
C ILE A 3 -0.75 32.01 2.01
N THR A 4 -1.48 31.34 1.12
CA THR A 4 -2.27 30.17 1.49
C THR A 4 -1.33 28.96 1.57
N ARG A 5 -0.57 28.85 2.67
CA ARG A 5 0.31 27.70 2.97
C ARG A 5 -0.37 26.74 3.93
N PHE A 6 -1.36 26.00 3.44
CA PHE A 6 -1.72 24.70 3.99
C PHE A 6 -2.24 23.86 2.82
N ALA A 7 -1.32 23.29 2.03
CA ALA A 7 -1.67 22.04 1.37
C ALA A 7 -1.91 21.07 2.52
N GLU A 8 -3.16 20.64 2.72
CA GLU A 8 -3.50 19.59 3.67
C GLU A 8 -2.49 18.44 3.52
N ASP A 9 -1.93 17.98 4.64
CA ASP A 9 -0.90 16.94 4.68
C ASP A 9 -1.47 15.69 4.00
N ARG A 10 -1.19 15.53 2.71
CA ARG A 10 -1.73 14.44 1.91
C ARG A 10 -1.12 13.16 2.45
N GLN A 11 -1.92 12.34 3.11
CA GLN A 11 -1.46 11.07 3.64
C GLN A 11 -1.02 10.14 2.50
N ASP A 12 0.03 9.36 2.75
CA ASP A 12 0.51 8.34 1.82
C ASP A 12 -0.23 7.02 2.04
N VAL A 13 -0.45 6.29 0.95
CA VAL A 13 -0.95 4.93 0.95
C VAL A 13 -0.07 4.02 0.10
N PHE A 14 0.13 2.81 0.58
CA PHE A 14 1.02 1.82 -0.01
C PHE A 14 0.23 0.62 -0.50
N TRP A 15 0.33 0.34 -1.80
CA TRP A 15 -0.35 -0.77 -2.45
C TRP A 15 0.53 -2.02 -2.44
N ILE A 16 0.13 -3.01 -1.64
CA ILE A 16 0.88 -4.23 -1.39
C ILE A 16 0.06 -5.45 -1.77
N VAL A 17 0.71 -6.46 -2.35
CA VAL A 17 0.14 -7.80 -2.48
C VAL A 17 0.55 -8.61 -1.26
N GLY A 18 -0.40 -8.91 -0.39
CA GLY A 18 -0.14 -9.75 0.79
C GLY A 18 0.26 -11.17 0.42
N THR A 19 0.93 -11.87 1.33
CA THR A 19 1.25 -13.29 1.14
C THR A 19 -0.02 -14.09 0.84
N GLY A 20 -0.08 -14.75 -0.32
CA GLY A 20 -1.22 -15.57 -0.74
C GLY A 20 -2.41 -14.80 -1.33
N GLN A 21 -2.32 -13.48 -1.48
CA GLN A 21 -3.40 -12.66 -2.05
C GLN A 21 -3.27 -12.53 -3.58
N ALA A 22 -4.42 -12.38 -4.25
CA ALA A 22 -4.50 -12.24 -5.71
C ALA A 22 -4.66 -10.78 -6.18
N GLU A 23 -4.83 -9.83 -5.26
CA GLU A 23 -4.99 -8.41 -5.53
C GLU A 23 -4.19 -7.55 -4.55
N ARG A 24 -3.95 -6.29 -4.93
CA ARG A 24 -3.29 -5.29 -4.09
C ARG A 24 -4.28 -4.68 -3.12
N HIS A 25 -3.92 -4.65 -1.85
CA HIS A 25 -4.62 -3.88 -0.83
C HIS A 25 -3.80 -2.65 -0.46
N ALA A 26 -4.48 -1.57 -0.09
CA ALA A 26 -3.85 -0.32 0.29
C ALA A 26 -3.74 -0.26 1.82
N THR A 27 -2.59 0.19 2.33
CA THR A 27 -2.37 0.42 3.77
C THR A 27 -1.64 1.74 4.00
N THR A 28 -1.89 2.40 5.12
CA THR A 28 -1.15 3.59 5.56
C THR A 28 0.17 3.23 6.27
N MET A 29 0.40 1.94 6.52
CA MET A 29 1.65 1.46 7.09
C MET A 29 2.81 1.67 6.11
N ARG A 30 3.82 2.42 6.55
CA ARG A 30 4.99 2.72 5.73
C ARG A 30 5.86 1.47 5.51
N PRO A 31 6.41 1.28 4.31
CA PRO A 31 7.47 0.30 4.07
C PRO A 31 8.61 0.45 5.07
N GLY A 32 9.02 -0.66 5.69
CA GLY A 32 10.07 -0.68 6.72
C GLY A 32 9.59 -0.39 8.15
N ALA A 33 8.34 0.07 8.36
CA ALA A 33 7.76 0.21 9.69
C ALA A 33 7.23 -1.12 10.28
N VAL A 34 7.20 -2.17 9.46
CA VAL A 34 6.70 -3.50 9.80
C VAL A 34 7.64 -4.58 9.25
N TYR A 35 7.70 -5.72 9.95
CA TYR A 35 8.54 -6.84 9.55
C TYR A 35 7.77 -7.85 8.70
N ALA A 36 8.50 -8.60 7.87
CA ALA A 36 7.93 -9.65 7.06
C ALA A 36 7.27 -10.74 7.94
N GLY A 37 6.07 -11.17 7.55
CA GLY A 37 5.23 -12.09 8.30
C GLY A 37 4.27 -11.40 9.29
N GLN A 38 4.45 -10.12 9.62
CA GLN A 38 3.49 -9.35 10.41
C GLN A 38 2.17 -9.18 9.63
N CYS A 39 1.04 -9.14 10.35
CA CYS A 39 -0.24 -8.74 9.78
C CYS A 39 -0.47 -7.24 9.99
N VAL A 40 -0.88 -6.54 8.93
CA VAL A 40 -1.31 -5.14 8.98
C VAL A 40 -2.71 -4.99 8.41
N ALA A 41 -3.45 -4.00 8.88
CA ALA A 41 -4.75 -3.68 8.31
C ALA A 41 -4.61 -2.99 6.95
N ALA A 42 -5.38 -3.46 5.98
CA ALA A 42 -5.74 -2.71 4.78
C ALA A 42 -6.74 -1.60 5.12
N LEU A 43 -6.92 -0.65 4.20
CA LEU A 43 -8.02 0.32 4.28
C LEU A 43 -9.41 -0.35 4.25
N CYS A 44 -9.53 -1.53 3.62
CA CYS A 44 -10.76 -2.33 3.64
C CYS A 44 -10.84 -3.31 4.82
N ASP A 45 -10.05 -3.10 5.87
CA ASP A 45 -9.97 -3.92 7.09
C ASP A 45 -9.46 -5.36 6.94
N VAL A 46 -9.21 -5.82 5.70
CA VAL A 46 -8.54 -7.10 5.45
C VAL A 46 -7.15 -7.10 6.07
N GLN A 47 -6.80 -8.20 6.76
CA GLN A 47 -5.46 -8.39 7.30
C GLN A 47 -4.49 -8.85 6.20
N ILE A 48 -3.48 -8.05 5.95
CA ILE A 48 -2.43 -8.30 4.97
C ILE A 48 -1.21 -8.85 5.72
N LYS A 49 -0.84 -10.10 5.41
CA LYS A 49 0.44 -10.64 5.87
C LYS A 49 1.57 -10.11 5.00
N ILE A 50 2.46 -9.31 5.58
CA ILE A 50 3.61 -8.69 4.91
C ILE A 50 4.51 -9.80 4.31
N PRO A 51 4.77 -9.80 3.00
CA PRO A 51 5.62 -10.81 2.37
C PRO A 51 7.10 -10.59 2.70
N GLN A 52 7.91 -11.59 2.38
CA GLN A 52 9.37 -11.48 2.48
C GLN A 52 9.90 -10.61 1.33
N SER A 53 10.95 -9.83 1.59
CA SER A 53 11.63 -9.04 0.56
C SER A 53 12.22 -9.94 -0.51
N THR A 54 12.10 -9.52 -1.77
CA THR A 54 12.75 -10.19 -2.89
C THR A 54 14.26 -10.05 -2.72
N PRO A 55 15.00 -11.17 -2.81
CA PRO A 55 16.44 -11.14 -2.79
C PRO A 55 17.01 -10.21 -3.85
N ILE A 56 18.11 -9.52 -3.50
CA ILE A 56 18.81 -8.61 -4.41
C ILE A 56 19.10 -9.32 -5.74
N GLY A 57 18.80 -8.64 -6.85
CA GLY A 57 19.00 -9.17 -8.21
C GLY A 57 17.86 -10.04 -8.74
N ARG A 58 16.73 -10.13 -8.03
CA ARG A 58 15.50 -10.78 -8.53
C ARG A 58 14.35 -9.78 -8.64
N ASP A 59 13.38 -10.11 -9.49
CA ASP A 59 12.12 -9.36 -9.59
C ASP A 59 11.06 -9.91 -8.62
N PRO A 60 10.28 -9.03 -7.97
CA PRO A 60 9.09 -9.39 -7.21
C PRO A 60 8.10 -10.21 -8.05
N MET A 61 7.67 -11.35 -7.55
CA MET A 61 6.57 -12.10 -8.18
C MET A 61 5.27 -11.27 -8.17
N THR A 62 5.10 -10.41 -7.18
CA THR A 62 3.95 -9.53 -7.01
C THR A 62 3.89 -8.39 -8.04
N LYS A 63 4.98 -8.11 -8.74
CA LYS A 63 5.04 -7.09 -9.80
C LYS A 63 4.05 -7.36 -10.94
N LYS A 64 3.70 -8.63 -11.17
CA LYS A 64 2.73 -9.05 -12.18
C LYS A 64 1.26 -8.82 -11.76
N VAL A 65 1.02 -8.62 -10.46
CA VAL A 65 -0.33 -8.39 -9.94
C VAL A 65 -0.64 -6.90 -10.07
N THR A 66 -1.52 -6.58 -11.01
CA THR A 66 -1.95 -5.20 -11.29
C THR A 66 -3.32 -4.88 -10.69
N ARG A 67 -4.13 -5.91 -10.42
CA ARG A 67 -5.47 -5.73 -9.85
C ARG A 67 -5.38 -5.15 -8.44
N LYS A 68 -6.09 -4.05 -8.21
CA LYS A 68 -6.29 -3.44 -6.90
C LYS A 68 -7.63 -3.89 -6.31
N CYS A 69 -7.72 -3.91 -4.99
CA CYS A 69 -8.95 -4.17 -4.26
C CYS A 69 -9.92 -3.00 -4.45
N PRO A 70 -11.13 -3.21 -5.00
CA PRO A 70 -12.07 -2.12 -5.31
C PRO A 70 -12.47 -1.30 -4.07
N ALA A 71 -12.58 -1.94 -2.91
CA ALA A 71 -12.89 -1.26 -1.66
C ALA A 71 -11.75 -0.32 -1.23
N CYS A 72 -10.50 -0.75 -1.38
CA CYS A 72 -9.35 0.12 -1.12
C CYS A 72 -9.31 1.28 -2.13
N GLU A 73 -9.58 1.02 -3.42
CA GLU A 73 -9.56 2.06 -4.46
C GLU A 73 -10.57 3.17 -4.16
N GLY A 74 -11.81 2.80 -3.81
CA GLY A 74 -12.84 3.78 -3.47
C GLY A 74 -12.46 4.64 -2.26
N ILE A 75 -11.84 4.05 -1.23
CA ILE A 75 -11.37 4.81 -0.06
C ILE A 75 -10.21 5.74 -0.46
N VAL A 76 -9.29 5.25 -1.29
CA VAL A 76 -8.13 6.02 -1.76
C VAL A 76 -8.54 7.26 -2.54
N GLU A 77 -9.50 7.09 -3.46
CA GLU A 77 -10.07 8.16 -4.28
C GLU A 77 -10.80 9.20 -3.41
N VAL A 78 -11.71 8.76 -2.53
CA VAL A 78 -12.50 9.65 -1.66
C VAL A 78 -11.63 10.47 -0.70
N LYS A 79 -10.53 9.88 -0.21
CA LYS A 79 -9.63 10.52 0.76
C LYS A 79 -8.45 11.24 0.12
N ASN A 80 -8.32 11.17 -1.21
CA ASN A 80 -7.27 11.84 -1.98
C ASN A 80 -5.84 11.49 -1.49
N TYR A 81 -5.55 10.21 -1.20
CA TYR A 81 -4.22 9.80 -0.75
C TYR A 81 -3.15 9.93 -1.85
N ALA A 82 -1.90 10.10 -1.43
CA ALA A 82 -0.75 9.88 -2.29
C ALA A 82 -0.50 8.38 -2.46
N GLU A 83 -0.53 7.86 -3.68
CA GLU A 83 -0.38 6.43 -3.93
C GLU A 83 1.06 6.04 -4.25
N SER A 84 1.54 4.95 -3.64
CA SER A 84 2.81 4.30 -4.00
C SER A 84 2.62 2.78 -4.09
N CYS A 85 3.23 2.15 -5.10
CA CYS A 85 3.32 0.69 -5.15
C CYS A 85 4.41 0.20 -4.20
N TRP A 86 4.06 -0.75 -3.35
CA TRP A 86 4.98 -1.42 -2.46
C TRP A 86 5.15 -2.88 -2.91
N ASP A 87 6.14 -3.07 -3.78
CA ASP A 87 6.54 -4.39 -4.24
C ASP A 87 7.67 -4.94 -3.38
N PHE A 88 7.65 -6.26 -3.16
CA PHE A 88 8.62 -6.98 -2.36
C PHE A 88 9.52 -7.80 -3.21
#